data_AF-A0A8X6MNN2-F1
#
_entry.id   AF-A0A8X6MNN2-F1
#
_cell.length_a   1.000
_cell.length_b   1.000
_cell.length_c   1.000
_cell.angle_alpha   90.00
_cell.angle_beta   90.00
_cell.angle_gamma   90.00
#
_symmetry.space_group_name_H-M   'P 1'
#
loop_
_entity.id
_entity.type
_entity.pdbx_description
1 polymer ?
#
loop_
_entity_poly.entity_id
_entity_poly.type
_entity_poly.pdbx_seq_one_letter_code
_entity_poly.pdbx_strand_id
1 'polypeptide(L)'
;MLVSIKLFLNSSDKLKEIIDISLFSYCLKLCVLCIKCKKHGIHFNFSRQNQGLATEPFICCDSCDFKQPVLNTIITQSLTNKGLTNVHEVNTRLLYAMRSIGKGYAAKEFCGVMNLPPITKCFYELSHTLYDAIEEVAKASMAIADKNI
;
A
#
# COMPACT_ATOMS: atom_id res chain seq x y z
N MET A 1 -2.72 -11.67 31.71
CA MET A 1 -2.56 -13.02 31.14
C MET A 1 -1.80 -12.88 29.83
N LEU A 2 -0.48 -13.11 29.84
CA LEU A 2 0.38 -12.99 28.66
C LEU A 2 0.23 -14.28 27.82
N VAL A 3 -0.53 -14.20 26.73
CA VAL A 3 -0.63 -15.31 25.77
C VAL A 3 0.61 -15.29 24.90
N SER A 4 1.53 -16.23 25.13
CA SER A 4 2.69 -16.45 24.26
C SER A 4 2.23 -17.15 22.98
N ILE A 5 2.15 -16.41 21.87
CA ILE A 5 1.83 -16.98 20.55
C ILE A 5 3.13 -17.60 20.00
N LYS A 6 3.25 -18.92 20.06
CA LYS A 6 4.29 -19.67 19.34
C LYS A 6 3.85 -19.84 17.90
N LEU A 7 4.46 -19.10 16.98
CA LEU A 7 4.29 -19.29 15.54
C LEU A 7 5.07 -20.55 15.12
N PHE A 8 4.37 -21.58 14.68
CA PHE A 8 4.95 -22.76 14.05
C PHE A 8 5.03 -22.50 12.54
N LEU A 9 6.26 -22.35 12.02
CA LEU A 9 6.50 -22.30 10.58
C LEU A 9 6.55 -23.73 10.06
N ASN A 10 5.53 -24.15 9.32
CA ASN A 10 5.48 -25.46 8.71
C ASN A 10 6.12 -25.38 7.31
N SER A 11 7.35 -25.89 7.18
CA SER A 11 8.11 -25.81 5.94
C SER A 11 7.79 -26.98 5.00
N SER A 12 7.06 -26.70 3.92
CA SER A 12 7.07 -27.51 2.70
C SER A 12 6.95 -26.57 1.49
N ASP A 13 8.04 -26.46 0.72
CA ASP A 13 8.29 -25.83 -0.61
C ASP A 13 7.19 -25.02 -1.35
N LYS A 14 6.38 -24.26 -0.64
CA LYS A 14 5.48 -23.22 -1.14
C LYS A 14 5.96 -21.89 -0.57
N LEU A 15 5.71 -20.81 -1.32
CA LEU A 15 5.95 -19.41 -0.95
C LEU A 15 6.12 -19.23 0.56
N LYS A 16 7.28 -18.72 1.00
CA LYS A 16 7.56 -18.48 2.42
C LYS A 16 6.62 -17.38 2.94
N GLU A 17 5.39 -17.75 3.29
CA GLU A 17 4.46 -16.89 4.00
C GLU A 17 5.11 -16.56 5.34
N ILE A 18 5.45 -15.28 5.54
CA ILE A 18 6.07 -14.82 6.79
C ILE A 18 5.05 -14.93 7.92
N ILE A 19 3.78 -14.59 7.64
CA ILE A 19 2.64 -14.71 8.55
C ILE A 19 1.40 -15.09 7.74
N ASP A 20 0.74 -16.18 8.12
CA ASP A 20 -0.62 -16.49 7.67
C ASP A 20 -1.61 -15.54 8.37
N ILE A 21 -2.13 -14.58 7.61
CA ILE A 21 -3.04 -13.55 8.10
C ILE A 21 -4.39 -14.15 8.51
N SER A 22 -4.86 -15.21 7.86
CA SER A 22 -6.11 -15.88 8.21
C SER A 22 -5.99 -16.57 9.56
N LEU A 23 -4.87 -17.27 9.79
CA LEU A 23 -4.56 -17.87 11.08
C LEU A 23 -4.40 -16.80 12.17
N PHE A 24 -3.68 -15.71 11.87
CA PHE A 24 -3.51 -14.61 12.82
C PHE A 24 -4.84 -13.95 13.18
N SER A 25 -5.70 -13.71 12.18
CA SER A 25 -7.07 -13.19 12.36
C SER A 25 -7.92 -14.12 13.23
N TYR A 26 -7.79 -15.43 13.05
CA TYR A 26 -8.42 -16.42 13.92
C TYR A 26 -7.90 -16.36 15.35
N CYS A 27 -6.58 -16.26 15.55
CA CYS A 27 -5.99 -16.10 16.88
C CYS A 27 -6.49 -14.82 17.58
N LEU A 28 -6.61 -13.70 16.87
CA LEU A 28 -7.21 -12.48 17.43
C LEU A 28 -8.64 -12.70 17.88
N LYS A 29 -9.43 -13.45 17.10
CA LYS A 29 -10.83 -13.75 17.43
C LYS A 29 -10.95 -14.59 18.71
N LEU A 30 -9.94 -15.39 19.04
CA LEU A 30 -9.93 -16.19 20.26
C LEU A 30 -9.32 -15.46 21.46
N CYS A 31 -8.29 -14.65 21.23
CA CYS A 31 -7.43 -14.13 22.30
C CYS A 31 -7.68 -12.66 22.65
N VAL A 32 -8.38 -11.90 21.79
CA VAL A 32 -8.55 -10.45 21.97
C VAL A 32 -10.03 -10.09 21.95
N LEU A 33 -10.52 -9.59 23.08
CA LEU A 33 -11.90 -9.14 23.23
C LEU A 33 -12.11 -7.77 22.59
N CYS A 34 -13.27 -7.60 21.96
CA CYS A 34 -13.72 -6.34 21.42
C CYS A 34 -13.84 -5.29 22.54
N ILE A 35 -13.21 -4.14 22.32
CA ILE A 35 -13.21 -3.03 23.28
C ILE A 35 -14.62 -2.50 23.58
N LYS A 36 -15.53 -2.57 22.59
CA LYS A 36 -16.89 -2.05 22.71
C LYS A 36 -17.81 -2.98 23.47
N CYS A 37 -17.91 -4.25 23.07
CA CYS A 37 -18.86 -5.19 23.69
C CYS A 37 -18.25 -6.02 24.83
N LYS A 38 -16.91 -6.10 24.91
CA LYS A 38 -16.13 -6.84 25.93
C LYS A 38 -16.47 -8.34 26.07
N LYS A 39 -17.20 -8.91 25.10
CA LYS A 39 -17.71 -10.29 25.14
C LYS A 39 -17.24 -11.14 23.96
N HIS A 40 -17.06 -10.54 22.80
CA HIS A 40 -16.75 -11.25 21.56
C HIS A 40 -15.35 -10.89 21.06
N GLY A 41 -14.74 -11.81 20.33
CA GLY A 41 -13.44 -11.60 19.71
C GLY A 41 -13.44 -10.61 18.57
N ILE A 42 -12.27 -10.06 18.26
CA ILE A 42 -12.04 -9.23 17.07
C ILE A 42 -11.27 -10.01 16.01
N HIS A 43 -11.48 -9.67 14.74
CA HIS A 43 -10.77 -10.31 13.62
C HIS A 43 -10.48 -9.27 12.54
N PHE A 44 -9.54 -9.60 11.64
CA PHE A 44 -9.32 -8.82 10.44
C PHE A 44 -10.35 -9.14 9.38
N ASN A 45 -10.82 -8.11 8.72
CA ASN A 45 -11.60 -8.20 7.51
C ASN A 45 -10.92 -7.38 6.42
N PHE A 46 -10.70 -8.02 5.28
CA PHE A 46 -10.09 -7.44 4.10
C PHE A 46 -11.23 -7.12 3.12
N SER A 47 -11.81 -5.92 3.22
CA SER A 47 -12.74 -5.47 2.18
C SER A 47 -11.99 -5.45 0.85
N ARG A 48 -12.63 -6.00 -0.18
CA ARG A 48 -12.06 -6.03 -1.53
C ARG A 48 -12.11 -4.64 -2.14
N GLN A 49 -10.97 -3.94 -2.14
CA GLN A 49 -10.50 -3.07 -3.21
C GLN A 49 -9.14 -2.47 -2.80
N ASN A 50 -8.06 -3.19 -3.07
CA ASN A 50 -6.73 -2.61 -2.94
C ASN A 50 -6.56 -1.51 -3.99
N GLN A 51 -6.00 -0.36 -3.58
CA GLN A 51 -5.57 0.66 -4.51
C GLN A 51 -4.08 0.48 -4.80
N GLY A 52 -3.73 -0.42 -5.69
CA GLY A 52 -2.34 -0.77 -5.95
C GLY A 52 -1.78 -1.52 -4.75
N LEU A 53 -0.63 -1.10 -4.25
CA LEU A 53 -0.03 -1.68 -3.04
C LEU A 53 -0.75 -1.25 -1.75
N ALA A 54 -1.65 -0.28 -1.81
CA ALA A 54 -2.43 0.15 -0.66
C ALA A 54 -3.51 -0.88 -0.32
N THR A 55 -3.48 -1.35 0.92
CA THR A 55 -4.47 -2.25 1.50
C THR A 55 -5.14 -1.55 2.68
N GLU A 56 -6.45 -1.64 2.75
CA GLU A 56 -7.26 -1.09 3.84
C GLU A 56 -8.04 -2.21 4.55
N PRO A 57 -7.35 -3.12 5.27
CA PRO A 57 -8.04 -4.00 6.19
C PRO A 57 -8.66 -3.20 7.33
N PHE A 58 -9.66 -3.78 7.96
CA PHE A 58 -10.21 -3.29 9.21
C PHE A 58 -10.28 -4.40 10.23
N ILE A 59 -10.06 -4.03 11.49
CA ILE A 59 -10.33 -4.90 12.62
C ILE A 59 -11.79 -4.68 13.01
N CYS A 60 -12.56 -5.77 13.12
CA CYS A 60 -13.97 -5.69 13.49
C CYS A 60 -14.42 -6.78 14.46
N CYS A 61 -15.57 -6.51 15.07
CA CYS A 61 -16.34 -7.48 15.87
C CYS A 61 -17.60 -7.87 15.09
N ASP A 62 -17.92 -9.16 15.01
CA ASP A 62 -19.14 -9.64 14.32
C ASP A 62 -20.44 -9.32 15.08
N SER A 63 -20.32 -9.09 16.39
CA SER A 63 -21.46 -8.98 17.30
C SER A 63 -21.81 -7.54 17.69
N CYS A 64 -21.05 -6.55 17.23
CA CYS A 64 -21.38 -5.14 17.38
C CYS A 64 -20.85 -4.32 16.20
N ASP A 65 -21.10 -3.03 16.20
CA ASP A 65 -20.70 -2.06 15.18
C ASP A 65 -19.22 -1.61 15.29
N PHE A 66 -18.40 -2.26 16.13
CA PHE A 66 -16.99 -1.92 16.23
C PHE A 66 -16.23 -2.26 14.94
N LYS A 67 -15.65 -1.24 14.31
CA LYS A 67 -14.76 -1.33 13.15
C LYS A 67 -13.66 -0.28 13.26
N GLN A 68 -12.42 -0.70 13.04
CA GLN A 68 -11.26 0.19 13.04
C GLN A 68 -10.41 -0.09 11.79
N PRO A 69 -10.22 0.89 10.89
CA PRO A 69 -9.34 0.72 9.74
C PRO A 69 -7.88 0.60 10.19
N VAL A 70 -7.13 -0.25 9.49
CA VAL A 70 -5.70 -0.49 9.66
C VAL A 70 -5.04 -0.31 8.29
N LEU A 71 -4.69 0.92 7.96
CA LEU A 71 -4.05 1.24 6.69
C LEU A 71 -2.58 0.82 6.69
N ASN A 72 -2.10 0.23 5.60
CA ASN A 72 -0.66 -0.02 5.39
C ASN A 72 0.08 1.21 4.82
N THR A 73 -0.59 2.35 4.70
CA THR A 73 -0.10 3.53 4.02
C THR A 73 -0.71 4.79 4.62
N ILE A 74 0.04 5.89 4.58
CA ILE A 74 -0.51 7.22 4.77
C ILE A 74 -1.18 7.65 3.46
N ILE A 75 -2.30 8.36 3.56
CA ILE A 75 -2.95 9.03 2.43
C ILE A 75 -2.46 10.47 2.41
N THR A 76 -1.86 10.89 1.30
CA THR A 76 -1.40 12.26 1.08
C THR A 76 -2.15 12.87 -0.09
N GLN A 77 -2.16 14.21 -0.17
CA GLN A 77 -2.71 14.92 -1.32
C GLN A 77 -1.59 15.22 -2.30
N SER A 78 -1.82 14.93 -3.57
CA SER A 78 -0.89 15.25 -4.65
C SER A 78 -1.64 16.01 -5.74
N LEU A 79 -1.00 17.05 -6.26
CA LEU A 79 -1.49 17.75 -7.43
C LEU A 79 -1.20 16.89 -8.66
N THR A 80 -2.24 16.57 -9.42
CA THR A 80 -2.14 15.87 -10.70
C THR A 80 -2.70 16.73 -11.82
N ASN A 81 -2.58 16.26 -13.06
CA ASN A 81 -3.17 16.91 -14.24
C ASN A 81 -4.70 17.05 -14.16
N LYS A 82 -5.35 16.38 -13.18
CA LYS A 82 -6.79 16.44 -12.90
C LYS A 82 -7.14 17.23 -11.63
N GLY A 83 -6.16 17.91 -11.04
CA GLY A 83 -6.29 18.61 -9.77
C GLY A 83 -5.80 17.78 -8.58
N LEU A 84 -6.24 18.16 -7.38
CA LEU A 84 -5.81 17.55 -6.13
C LEU A 84 -6.42 16.16 -5.97
N THR A 85 -5.58 15.13 -5.89
CA THR A 85 -6.01 13.75 -5.70
C THR A 85 -5.38 13.14 -4.45
N ASN A 86 -6.11 12.22 -3.82
CA ASN A 86 -5.58 11.42 -2.74
C ASN A 86 -4.69 10.33 -3.31
N VAL A 87 -3.43 10.29 -2.86
CA VAL A 87 -2.46 9.28 -3.23
C VAL A 87 -2.04 8.49 -2.00
N HIS A 88 -1.93 7.19 -2.17
CA HIS A 88 -1.37 6.34 -1.14
C HIS A 88 0.15 6.39 -1.22
N GLU A 89 0.79 6.79 -0.12
CA GLU A 89 2.24 6.94 -0.03
C GLU A 89 3.01 5.70 -0.50
N VAL A 90 2.51 4.49 -0.21
CA VAL A 90 3.13 3.23 -0.67
C VAL A 90 3.26 3.14 -2.20
N ASN A 91 2.27 3.63 -2.94
CA ASN A 91 2.32 3.66 -4.41
C ASN A 91 3.30 4.72 -4.90
N THR A 92 3.35 5.88 -4.23
CA THR A 92 4.31 6.96 -4.53
C THR A 92 5.74 6.50 -4.29
N ARG A 93 6.00 5.75 -3.21
CA ARG A 93 7.32 5.17 -2.93
C ARG A 93 7.75 4.18 -4.00
N LEU A 94 6.85 3.31 -4.45
CA LEU A 94 7.13 2.40 -5.57
C LEU A 94 7.51 3.18 -6.82
N LEU A 95 6.76 4.24 -7.17
CA LEU A 95 7.04 5.06 -8.34
C LEU A 95 8.43 5.70 -8.27
N TYR A 96 8.76 6.35 -7.15
CA TYR A 96 10.07 6.98 -6.97
C TYR A 96 11.20 5.96 -6.97
N ALA A 97 11.03 4.81 -6.32
CA ALA A 97 12.04 3.75 -6.32
C ALA A 97 12.32 3.22 -7.73
N MET A 98 11.28 3.02 -8.54
CA MET A 98 11.46 2.56 -9.91
C MET A 98 12.04 3.66 -10.82
N ARG A 99 11.70 4.94 -10.59
CA ARG A 99 12.28 6.06 -11.35
C ARG A 99 13.74 6.32 -11.01
N SER A 100 14.15 6.20 -9.74
CA SER A 100 15.53 6.47 -9.32
C SER A 100 16.55 5.52 -9.97
N ILE A 101 16.10 4.34 -10.40
CA ILE A 101 16.92 3.37 -11.15
C ILE A 101 16.68 3.40 -12.67
N GLY A 102 15.96 4.41 -13.19
CA GLY A 102 15.66 4.56 -14.62
C GLY A 102 14.65 3.54 -15.17
N LYS A 103 13.85 2.90 -14.30
CA LYS A 103 12.90 1.82 -14.65
C LYS A 103 11.45 2.17 -14.25
N GLY A 104 11.07 3.45 -14.27
CA GLY A 104 9.75 3.92 -13.81
C GLY A 104 8.56 3.14 -14.37
N TYR A 105 8.55 2.87 -15.68
CA TYR A 105 7.48 2.09 -16.35
C TYR A 105 7.53 0.59 -16.04
N ALA A 106 8.69 0.06 -15.64
CA ALA A 106 8.85 -1.36 -15.30
C ALA A 106 8.21 -1.73 -13.94
N ALA A 107 7.59 -0.77 -13.26
CA ALA A 107 6.89 -1.00 -12.01
C ALA A 107 5.76 -2.02 -12.17
N LYS A 108 5.08 -2.03 -13.33
CA LYS A 108 3.99 -2.98 -13.61
C LYS A 108 4.51 -4.41 -13.69
N GLU A 109 5.60 -4.61 -14.40
CA GLU A 109 6.32 -5.88 -14.54
C GLU A 109 6.87 -6.32 -13.18
N PHE A 110 7.45 -5.40 -12.41
CA PHE A 110 7.91 -5.67 -11.05
C PHE A 110 6.77 -6.19 -10.17
N CYS A 111 5.60 -5.52 -10.16
CA CYS A 111 4.45 -6.02 -9.42
C CYS A 111 4.00 -7.39 -9.90
N GLY A 112 3.99 -7.65 -11.22
CA GLY A 112 3.65 -8.96 -11.78
C GLY A 112 4.60 -10.07 -11.34
N VAL A 113 5.92 -9.83 -11.46
CA VAL A 113 6.97 -10.79 -11.08
C VAL A 113 6.96 -11.08 -9.58
N MET A 114 6.71 -10.06 -8.77
CA MET A 114 6.67 -10.17 -7.31
C MET A 114 5.33 -10.65 -6.76
N ASN A 115 4.36 -10.98 -7.63
CA ASN A 115 3.00 -11.35 -7.25
C ASN A 115 2.33 -10.30 -6.33
N LEU A 116 2.60 -9.03 -6.60
CA LEU A 116 2.00 -7.89 -5.90
C LEU A 116 0.71 -7.45 -6.61
N PRO A 117 -0.20 -6.76 -5.90
CA PRO A 117 -1.37 -6.18 -6.53
C PRO A 117 -1.02 -5.31 -7.75
N PRO A 118 -1.86 -5.31 -8.79
CA PRO A 118 -1.61 -4.55 -9.99
C PRO A 118 -1.62 -3.05 -9.68
N ILE A 119 -0.72 -2.33 -10.34
CA ILE A 119 -0.63 -0.88 -10.27
C ILE A 119 -1.96 -0.25 -10.73
N THR A 120 -2.45 0.73 -9.97
CA THR A 120 -3.72 1.43 -10.26
C THR A 120 -3.54 2.61 -11.19
N LYS A 121 -4.66 3.10 -11.73
CA LYS A 121 -4.73 4.31 -12.57
C LYS A 121 -4.05 5.53 -11.92
N CYS A 122 -4.21 5.70 -10.60
CA CYS A 122 -3.61 6.79 -9.83
C CYS A 122 -2.08 6.83 -9.96
N PHE A 123 -1.41 5.69 -10.06
CA PHE A 123 0.04 5.63 -10.28
C PHE A 123 0.44 6.19 -11.65
N TYR A 124 -0.30 5.88 -12.71
CA TYR A 124 0.00 6.39 -14.05
C TYR A 124 -0.23 7.89 -14.13
N GLU A 125 -1.30 8.39 -13.51
CA GLU A 125 -1.59 9.82 -13.41
C GLU A 125 -0.45 10.56 -12.70
N LEU A 126 0.02 10.02 -11.56
CA LEU A 126 1.18 10.57 -10.84
C LEU A 126 2.47 10.52 -11.69
N SER A 127 2.70 9.42 -12.41
CA SER A 127 3.88 9.28 -13.28
C SER A 127 3.90 10.29 -14.43
N HIS A 128 2.73 10.60 -15.00
CA HIS A 128 2.58 11.62 -16.03
C HIS A 128 2.84 13.02 -15.47
N THR A 129 2.19 13.39 -14.36
CA THR A 129 2.43 14.71 -13.76
C THR A 129 3.89 14.93 -13.40
N LEU A 130 4.57 13.90 -12.87
CA LEU A 130 6.01 13.99 -12.61
C LEU A 130 6.85 14.10 -13.88
N TYR A 131 6.45 13.42 -14.96
CA TYR A 131 7.13 13.54 -16.25
C TYR A 131 7.01 14.96 -16.81
N ASP A 132 5.80 15.52 -16.83
CA ASP A 132 5.53 16.86 -17.34
C ASP A 132 6.36 17.91 -16.57
N ALA A 133 6.36 17.83 -15.23
CA ALA A 133 7.14 18.72 -14.39
C ALA A 133 8.65 18.62 -14.64
N ILE A 134 9.18 17.40 -14.83
CA ILE A 134 10.60 17.20 -15.13
C ILE A 134 10.94 17.74 -16.51
N GLU A 135 10.07 17.55 -17.50
CA GLU A 135 10.26 18.05 -18.86
C GLU A 135 10.29 19.58 -18.89
N GLU A 136 9.37 20.24 -18.16
CA GLU A 136 9.36 21.71 -18.05
C GLU A 136 10.65 22.24 -17.40
N VAL A 137 11.08 21.64 -16.29
CA VAL A 137 12.34 22.01 -15.63
C VAL A 137 13.52 21.81 -16.58
N ALA A 138 13.58 20.69 -17.29
CA ALA A 138 14.66 20.42 -18.23
C ALA A 138 14.70 21.46 -19.37
N LYS A 139 13.54 21.80 -19.96
CA LYS A 139 13.44 22.85 -20.99
C LYS A 139 13.89 24.21 -20.46
N ALA A 140 13.44 24.59 -19.27
CA ALA A 140 13.83 25.84 -18.64
C ALA A 140 15.34 25.89 -18.35
N SER A 141 15.92 24.81 -17.81
CA SER A 141 17.35 24.70 -17.55
C SER A 141 18.19 24.80 -18.83
N MET A 142 17.77 24.13 -19.91
CA MET A 142 18.46 24.23 -21.21
C MET A 142 18.40 25.64 -21.78
N ALA A 143 17.24 26.31 -21.70
CA ALA A 143 17.09 27.68 -22.18
C ALA A 143 17.93 28.70 -21.39
N ILE A 144 18.14 28.46 -20.09
CA ILE A 144 19.05 29.28 -19.26
C ILE A 144 20.50 29.03 -19.66
N ALA A 145 20.89 27.78 -19.89
CA ALA A 145 22.24 27.44 -20.31
C ALA A 145 22.61 28.07 -21.67
N ASP A 146 21.68 28.05 -22.62
CA ASP A 146 21.85 28.62 -23.96
C ASP A 146 22.04 30.15 -23.94
N LYS A 147 21.40 30.86 -23.00
CA LYS A 147 21.56 32.32 -22.82
C LYS A 147 22.89 32.75 -22.18
N ASN A 148 23.66 31.81 -21.63
CA ASN A 148 24.92 32.08 -20.93
C ASN A 148 26.17 31.67 -21.74
N ILE A 149 25.99 31.37 -23.03
CA ILE A 149 27.04 31.12 -24.03
C ILE A 149 27.12 32.33 -24.96
#